data_AF-A0A9W4HRW3-F1
#
_entry.id   AF-A0A9W4HRW3-F1
#
_cell.length_a   1.000
_cell.length_b   1.000
_cell.length_c   1.000
_cell.angle_alpha   90.00
_cell.angle_beta   90.00
_cell.angle_gamma   90.00
#
_symmetry.space_group_name_H-M   'P 1'
#
loop_
_entity.id
_entity.type
_entity.pdbx_description
1 polymer ?
#
loop_
_entity_poly.entity_id
_entity_poly.type
_entity_poly.pdbx_seq_one_letter_code
_entity_poly.pdbx_strand_id
1 'polypeptide(L)' 'MHDIVTTYQESQLQDLPGDSKVSIALCCWKGPFGQDFMAITAYYFDKEWSYREVLLGFELICRSETGNDP' A
#
# COMPACT_ATOMS: atom_id res chain seq x y z
N MET A 1 -10.04 -3.07 14.81
CA MET A 1 -9.84 -1.97 13.84
C MET A 1 -8.93 -2.43 12.69
N HIS A 2 -7.76 -3.02 12.98
CA HIS A 2 -6.93 -3.70 11.97
C HIS A 2 -7.71 -4.72 11.11
N ASP A 3 -8.49 -5.62 11.72
CA ASP A 3 -9.24 -6.64 10.98
C ASP A 3 -10.25 -6.07 9.95
N ILE A 4 -10.82 -4.89 10.21
CA ILE A 4 -11.80 -4.26 9.30
C ILE A 4 -11.08 -3.67 8.09
N VAL A 5 -9.89 -3.09 8.29
CA VAL A 5 -9.08 -2.51 7.22
C VAL A 5 -8.57 -3.60 6.28
N THR A 6 -8.05 -4.71 6.83
CA THR A 6 -7.58 -5.85 6.04
C THR A 6 -8.72 -6.47 5.24
N THR A 7 -9.88 -6.70 5.87
CA THR A 7 -11.06 -7.28 5.19
C THR A 7 -11.55 -6.36 4.06
N TYR A 8 -11.53 -5.04 4.26
CA TYR A 8 -11.91 -4.08 3.23
C TYR A 8 -10.91 -4.08 2.07
N GLN A 9 -9.60 -4.05 2.34
CA GLN A 9 -8.56 -4.08 1.30
C GLN A 9 -8.57 -5.37 0.49
N GLU A 10 -8.76 -6.51 1.14
CA GLU A 10 -8.93 -7.81 0.48
C GLU A 10 -10.18 -7.84 -0.40
N SER A 11 -11.28 -7.19 0.04
CA SER A 11 -12.51 -7.09 -0.75
C SER A 11 -12.33 -6.24 -2.01
N GLN A 12 -11.46 -5.22 -1.97
CA GLN A 12 -11.22 -4.33 -3.12
C GLN A 12 -10.46 -5.04 -4.24
N LEU A 13 -9.65 -6.06 -3.94
CA LEU A 13 -8.90 -6.81 -4.94
C LEU A 13 -9.64 -8.04 -5.49
N GLN A 14 -10.86 -8.33 -5.03
CA GLN A 14 -11.65 -9.48 -5.52
C GLN A 14 -12.10 -9.32 -6.97
N ASP A 15 -12.10 -8.08 -7.50
CA ASP A 15 -12.48 -7.80 -8.88
C ASP A 15 -11.30 -7.89 -9.86
N LEU A 16 -10.08 -8.16 -9.36
CA LEU A 16 -8.88 -8.33 -10.14
C LEU A 16 -8.90 -9.70 -10.87
N PRO A 17 -8.94 -9.72 -12.21
CA PRO A 17 -8.78 -10.96 -12.97
C PRO A 17 -7.45 -11.65 -12.70
N GLY A 18 -7.42 -12.99 -12.73
CA GLY A 18 -6.20 -13.76 -12.45
C GLY A 18 -5.00 -13.46 -13.36
N ASP A 19 -5.25 -13.00 -14.59
CA ASP A 19 -4.22 -12.62 -15.57
C ASP A 19 -3.95 -11.10 -15.62
N SER A 20 -4.59 -10.31 -14.76
CA SER A 20 -4.44 -8.87 -14.77
C SER A 20 -3.07 -8.43 -14.26
N LYS A 21 -2.55 -7.38 -14.89
CA LYS A 21 -1.32 -6.71 -14.45
C LYS A 21 -1.68 -5.66 -13.41
N VAL A 22 -0.92 -5.64 -12.32
CA VAL A 22 -1.02 -4.61 -11.28
C VAL A 22 0.26 -3.78 -11.29
N SER A 23 0.12 -2.47 -11.34
CA SER A 23 1.21 -1.53 -11.06
C SER A 23 1.13 -1.10 -9.61
N ILE A 24 2.27 -1.11 -8.90
CA ILE A 24 2.34 -0.70 -7.50
C ILE A 24 3.25 0.53 -7.41
N ALA A 25 2.74 1.61 -6.82
CA ALA A 25 3.55 2.77 -6.46
C ALA A 25 3.85 2.76 -4.97
N LEU A 26 5.12 3.02 -4.65
CA LEU A 26 5.59 3.26 -3.29
C LEU A 26 5.94 4.73 -3.19
N CYS A 27 5.17 5.47 -2.40
CA CYS A 27 5.40 6.89 -2.16
C CYS A 27 5.98 7.05 -0.76
N CYS A 28 7.28 7.36 -0.68
CA CYS A 28 7.96 7.59 0.59
C CYS A 28 8.20 9.09 0.79
N TRP A 29 7.90 9.62 1.98
CA TRP A 29 8.19 11.01 2.31
C TRP A 29 8.53 11.19 3.78
N LYS A 30 9.22 12.30 4.08
CA LYS A 30 9.47 12.76 5.44
C LYS A 30 8.31 13.64 5.91
N GLY A 31 7.77 13.35 7.08
CA GLY A 31 6.80 14.19 7.76
C GLY A 31 7.44 15.42 8.41
N PRO A 32 6.61 16.40 8.80
CA PRO A 32 7.06 17.65 9.41
C PRO A 32 7.76 17.48 10.76
N PHE A 33 7.56 16.34 11.45
CA PHE A 33 8.20 16.03 12.73
C PHE A 33 9.29 14.96 12.61
N GLY A 34 9.83 14.76 11.41
CA GLY A 34 10.99 13.90 11.18
C GLY A 34 10.67 12.41 11.04
N GLN A 35 9.40 12.00 11.11
CA GLN A 35 9.03 10.61 10.81
C GLN A 35 9.11 10.32 9.31
N ASP A 36 9.46 9.09 8.96
CA ASP A 36 9.41 8.60 7.60
C ASP A 36 8.08 7.86 7.38
N PHE A 37 7.38 8.17 6.29
CA PHE A 37 6.10 7.56 5.92
C PHE A 37 6.20 6.87 4.56
N MET A 38 5.40 5.83 4.36
CA MET A 38 5.22 5.17 3.08
C MET A 38 3.75 4.89 2.81
N ALA A 39 3.25 5.33 1.67
CA ALA A 39 1.98 4.86 1.11
C ALA A 39 2.25 3.83 0.01
N ILE A 40 1.43 2.77 0.00
CA ILE A 40 1.46 1.71 -0.99
C ILE A 40 0.14 1.77 -1.77
N THR A 41 0.21 2.11 -3.06
CA THR A 41 -0.97 2.23 -3.92
C THR A 41 -0.88 1.24 -5.06
N ALA A 42 -1.96 0.50 -5.30
CA ALA A 42 -2.11 -0.38 -6.44
C ALA A 42 -2.98 0.27 -7.52
N TYR A 43 -2.59 0.03 -8.77
CA TYR A 43 -3.26 0.48 -9.97
C TYR A 43 -3.45 -0.70 -10.91
N TYR A 44 -4.68 -0.90 -11.37
CA TYR A 44 -5.00 -2.02 -12.26
C TYR A 44 -6.26 -1.72 -13.07
N PHE A 45 -6.56 -2.60 -14.03
CA PHE A 45 -7.85 -2.65 -14.72
C PHE A 45 -8.64 -3.85 -14.21
N ASP A 46 -9.89 -3.62 -13.81
CA ASP A 46 -10.81 -4.67 -13.38
C ASP A 46 -11.37 -5.48 -14.58
N LYS A 47 -12.20 -6.47 -14.28
CA LYS A 47 -12.85 -7.32 -15.29
C LYS A 47 -13.78 -6.55 -16.25
N GLU A 48 -14.26 -5.37 -15.86
CA GLU A 48 -15.03 -4.45 -16.69
C GLU A 48 -14.16 -3.47 -17.48
N TRP A 49 -12.83 -3.63 -17.46
CA TRP A 49 -11.85 -2.75 -18.10
C TRP A 49 -11.89 -1.31 -17.55
N SER A 50 -12.26 -1.16 -16.29
CA SER A 50 -12.23 0.12 -15.57
C SER A 50 -10.92 0.26 -14.81
N TYR A 51 -10.31 1.44 -14.92
CA TYR A 51 -9.13 1.78 -14.12
C TYR A 51 -9.50 1.86 -12.64
N ARG A 52 -8.70 1.21 -11.81
CA ARG A 52 -8.84 1.19 -10.35
C ARG A 52 -7.57 1.70 -9.70
N GLU A 53 -7.75 2.46 -8.63
CA GLU A 53 -6.71 2.92 -7.72
C GLU A 53 -7.12 2.56 -6.30
N VAL A 54 -6.25 1.82 -5.60
CA VAL A 54 -6.53 1.31 -4.25
C VAL A 54 -5.33 1.55 -3.34
N LEU A 55 -5.56 2.20 -2.20
CA LEU A 55 -4.56 2.33 -1.14
C LEU A 55 -4.47 1.01 -0.36
N LEU A 56 -3.39 0.26 -0.59
CA LEU A 56 -3.14 -1.02 0.06
C LEU A 56 -2.54 -0.87 1.46
N GLY A 57 -1.85 0.23 1.72
CA GLY A 57 -1.19 0.41 3.00
C GLY A 57 -0.68 1.82 3.21
N PHE A 58 -0.60 2.18 4.48
CA PHE A 58 0.04 3.41 4.93
C PHE A 58 0.84 3.06 6.18
N GLU A 59 2.16 3.14 6.07
CA GLU A 59 3.07 2.70 7.10
C GLU A 59 3.95 3.83 7.61
N LEU A 60 4.12 3.87 8.93
CA LEU A 60 5.17 4.65 9.57
C LEU A 60 6.46 3.84 9.48
N ILE A 61 7.44 4.34 8.73
CA ILE A 61 8.76 3.69 8.64
C ILE A 61 9.53 4.07 9.91
N CYS A 62 9.40 3.25 10.95
CA CYS A 62 10.28 3.31 12.11
C CYS A 62 11.66 2.80 11.70
N ARG A 63 12.69 3.64 11.75
CA ARG A 63 14.06 3.15 11.78
C ARG A 63 14.25 2.40 13.09
N SER A 64 14.67 1.13 13.04
CA SER A 64 15.12 0.47 14.27
C SER A 64 16.31 1.25 14.81
N GLU A 65 16.21 1.78 16.03
CA GLU A 65 17.31 2.48 16.70
C GLU A 65 18.48 1.54 17.08
N THR A 66 18.41 0.25 16.75
CA THR A 66 19.52 -0.68 16.90
C THR A 66 20.52 -0.55 15.76
N GLY A 67 21.12 0.63 15.62
CA GLY A 67 22.40 0.78 14.94
C GLY A 67 23.48 0.17 15.83
N ASN A 68 23.69 -1.14 15.75
CA ASN A 68 25.04 -1.67 15.95
C ASN A 68 25.74 -1.54 14.60
N ASP A 69 26.28 -0.34 14.35
CA ASP A 69 27.35 -0.19 13.36
C ASP A 69 28.58 -0.94 13.90
N PRO A 70 29.26 -1.76 13.07
CA PRO A 70 30.55 -2.37 13.41
C PRO A 70 31.71 -1.36 13.45
#